data_AF-G9KVJ1-F1
#
_entry.id   AF-G9KVJ1-F1
#
_cell.length_a   1.000
_cell.length_b   1.000
_cell.length_c   1.000
_cell.angle_alpha   90.00
_cell.angle_beta   90.00
_cell.angle_gamma   90.00
#
_symmetry.space_group_name_H-M   'P 1'
#
loop_
_entity.id
_entity.type
_entity.pdbx_description
1 polymer ?
#
loop_
_entity_poly.entity_id
_entity_poly.type
_entity_poly.pdbx_seq_one_letter_code
_entity_poly.pdbx_strand_id
1 'polypeptide(L)' 'LLLIFIAEVAAAVVALVYTTMAEHFLTLLVVPAIKQDYGSQKDFTQVWNTTMEGLKCCGFNNYTDFEGSPYFMKNHTFP' A
#
# COMPACT_ATOMS: atom_id res chain seq x y z
N LEU A 1 -6.26 31.50 0.66
CA LEU A 1 -6.42 31.02 2.06
C LEU A 1 -7.83 30.47 2.30
N LEU A 2 -8.91 31.23 2.11
CA LEU A 2 -10.30 30.74 2.31
C LEU A 2 -10.62 29.44 1.54
N LEU A 3 -10.29 29.38 0.25
CA LEU A 3 -10.55 28.18 -0.58
C LEU A 3 -9.76 26.96 -0.12
N ILE A 4 -8.51 27.17 0.31
CA ILE A 4 -7.66 26.10 0.83
C ILE A 4 -8.25 25.56 2.13
N PHE A 5 -8.69 26.45 3.03
CA PHE A 5 -9.33 26.06 4.28
C PHE A 5 -10.61 25.23 4.05
N ILE A 6 -11.45 25.64 3.10
CA ILE A 6 -12.66 24.86 2.74
C ILE A 6 -12.27 23.49 2.18
N ALA A 7 -11.24 23.41 1.33
CA ALA A 7 -10.76 22.15 0.79
C ALA A 7 -10.20 21.22 1.88
N GLU A 8 -9.44 21.75 2.86
CA GLU A 8 -8.93 20.98 3.99
C GLU A 8 -10.05 20.42 4.87
N VAL A 9 -11.05 21.25 5.20
CA VAL A 9 -12.21 20.80 5.99
C VAL A 9 -12.99 19.73 5.24
N ALA A 10 -13.23 19.91 3.93
CA ALA A 10 -13.92 18.92 3.12
C ALA A 10 -13.13 17.60 3.06
N ALA A 11 -11.80 17.66 2.86
CA ALA A 11 -10.94 16.48 2.83
C ALA A 11 -10.94 15.73 4.17
N ALA A 12 -10.89 16.45 5.30
CA ALA A 12 -10.94 15.86 6.63
C ALA A 12 -12.26 15.13 6.89
N VAL A 13 -13.39 15.73 6.51
CA VAL A 13 -14.72 15.10 6.65
C VAL A 13 -14.82 13.84 5.78
N VAL A 14 -14.38 13.91 4.53
CA VAL A 14 -14.36 12.75 3.61
C VAL A 14 -13.48 11.63 4.17
N ALA A 15 -12.25 11.95 4.61
CA ALA A 15 -11.34 10.98 5.19
C ALA A 15 -11.99 10.28 6.40
N LEU A 16 -12.60 11.03 7.31
CA LEU A 16 -13.21 10.49 8.52
C LEU A 16 -14.41 9.57 8.21
N VAL A 17 -15.28 9.95 7.28
CA VAL A 17 -16.50 9.19 6.94
C VAL A 17 -16.19 7.92 6.14
N TYR A 18 -15.19 7.96 5.25
CA TYR A 18 -14.94 6.88 4.30
C TYR A 18 -13.70 6.03 4.61
N THR A 19 -13.12 6.15 5.81
CA THR A 19 -11.95 5.35 6.26
C THR A 19 -12.10 3.85 5.97
N THR A 20 -13.18 3.24 6.47
CA THR A 20 -13.41 1.79 6.34
C THR A 20 -13.59 1.34 4.89
N MET A 21 -14.28 2.14 4.08
CA MET A 21 -14.44 1.85 2.66
C MET A 21 -13.13 1.98 1.89
N ALA A 22 -12.32 2.98 2.22
CA ALA A 22 -11.00 3.15 1.64
C ALA A 22 -10.08 1.96 1.96
N GLU A 23 -10.07 1.49 3.21
CA GLU A 23 -9.29 0.31 3.61
C GLU A 23 -9.69 -0.92 2.79
N HIS A 24 -10.98 -1.25 2.72
CA HIS A 24 -11.46 -2.39 1.93
C HIS A 24 -11.06 -2.29 0.44
N PHE A 25 -11.21 -1.10 -0.14
CA PHE A 25 -10.85 -0.86 -1.53
C PHE A 25 -9.34 -1.00 -1.76
N LEU A 26 -8.52 -0.45 -0.85
CA LEU A 26 -7.08 -0.56 -0.92
C LEU A 26 -6.61 -2.01 -0.77
N THR A 27 -7.17 -2.81 0.14
CA THR A 27 -6.83 -4.24 0.25
C THR A 27 -7.05 -4.97 -1.08
N LEU A 28 -8.18 -4.68 -1.76
CA LEU A 28 -8.54 -5.31 -3.03
C LEU A 28 -7.63 -4.92 -4.21
N LEU A 29 -6.94 -3.77 -4.13
CA LEU A 29 -6.05 -3.31 -5.18
C LEU A 29 -4.58 -3.56 -4.87
N VAL A 30 -4.16 -3.27 -3.64
CA VAL A 30 -2.75 -3.26 -3.24
C VAL A 30 -2.22 -4.68 -3.07
N VAL A 31 -2.96 -5.60 -2.46
CA VAL A 31 -2.49 -6.98 -2.29
C VAL A 31 -2.27 -7.67 -3.65
N PRO A 32 -3.18 -7.57 -4.64
CA PRO A 32 -2.90 -8.07 -5.99
C PRO A 32 -1.71 -7.38 -6.66
N ALA A 33 -1.55 -6.06 -6.51
CA ALA A 33 -0.41 -5.34 -7.05
C ALA A 33 0.92 -5.82 -6.44
N ILE A 34 0.98 -6.06 -5.13
CA ILE A 34 2.14 -6.66 -4.46
C ILE A 34 2.46 -8.04 -5.07
N LYS A 35 1.45 -8.90 -5.20
CA LYS A 35 1.62 -10.24 -5.79
C LYS A 35 2.07 -10.21 -7.25
N GLN A 36 1.68 -9.19 -8.01
CA GLN A 36 2.03 -9.10 -9.43
C GLN A 36 3.40 -8.45 -9.66
N ASP A 37 3.69 -7.38 -8.93
CA ASP A 37 4.72 -6.41 -9.32
C ASP A 37 5.93 -6.38 -8.38
N TYR A 38 5.79 -6.87 -7.14
CA TYR A 38 6.90 -6.86 -6.19
C TYR A 38 7.98 -7.88 -6.56
N GLY A 39 9.18 -7.37 -6.84
CA GLY A 39 10.33 -8.14 -7.33
C GLY A 39 10.49 -8.20 -8.85
N SER A 40 9.48 -7.79 -9.63
CA SER A 40 9.55 -7.69 -11.10
C SER A 40 9.63 -6.24 -11.58
N GLN A 41 8.83 -5.35 -10.99
CA GLN A 41 8.85 -3.92 -11.26
C GLN A 41 9.72 -3.19 -10.25
N LYS A 42 10.84 -2.64 -10.71
CA LYS A 42 11.86 -2.03 -9.84
C LYS A 42 11.31 -0.85 -9.05
N ASP A 43 10.58 0.07 -9.70
CA ASP A 43 10.08 1.28 -9.05
C ASP A 43 9.00 0.95 -8.01
N PHE A 44 8.08 0.03 -8.34
CA PHE A 44 7.07 -0.48 -7.39
C PHE A 44 7.75 -1.12 -6.17
N THR A 45 8.73 -1.99 -6.39
CA THR A 45 9.48 -2.66 -5.33
C THR A 45 10.21 -1.65 -4.44
N GLN A 46 10.83 -0.62 -5.03
CA GLN A 46 11.56 0.40 -4.29
C GLN A 46 10.62 1.26 -3.42
N VAL A 47 9.47 1.67 -3.98
CA VAL A 47 8.44 2.39 -3.21
C VAL A 47 8.03 1.55 -2.01
N TRP A 48 7.71 0.28 -2.24
CA TRP A 48 7.25 -0.60 -1.18
C TRP A 48 8.30 -0.85 -0.09
N ASN A 49 9.56 -1.08 -0.48
CA ASN A 49 10.69 -1.20 0.45
C ASN A 49 10.83 0.05 1.33
N THR A 50 10.80 1.23 0.70
CA THR A 50 10.95 2.51 1.40
C THR A 50 9.79 2.74 2.37
N THR A 51 8.56 2.41 1.96
CA THR A 51 7.37 2.50 2.81
C THR A 51 7.45 1.57 4.01
N MET A 52 7.77 0.29 3.79
CA MET A 52 7.94 -0.71 4.86
C MET A 52 9.04 -0.31 5.85
N GLU A 53 10.18 0.17 5.34
CA GLU A 53 11.28 0.64 6.18
C GLU A 53 10.90 1.89 6.99
N GLY A 54 10.19 2.84 6.38
CA GLY A 54 9.78 4.08 7.02
C GLY A 54 8.70 3.88 8.09
N LEU A 55 7.73 3.01 7.82
CA LEU A 55 6.61 2.72 8.71
C LEU A 55 6.88 1.56 9.69
N LYS A 56 8.00 0.86 9.53
CA LYS A 56 8.36 -0.34 10.31
C LYS A 56 7.28 -1.42 10.26
N CYS A 57 6.73 -1.64 9.06
CA CYS A 57 5.72 -2.67 8.77
C CYS A 57 6.18 -3.60 7.63
N CYS A 58 5.42 -4.67 7.36
CA CYS A 58 5.70 -5.61 6.28
C CYS A 58 4.40 -6.01 5.57
N GLY A 59 4.35 -5.82 4.25
CA GLY A 59 3.14 -6.03 3.46
C GLY A 59 2.09 -4.94 3.68
N PHE A 60 0.90 -5.15 3.13
CA PHE A 60 -0.24 -4.26 3.36
C PHE A 60 -0.99 -4.68 4.64
N ASN A 61 -1.28 -5.97 4.76
CA ASN A 61 -1.81 -6.62 5.95
C ASN A 61 -0.69 -7.33 6.72
N ASN A 62 0.14 -8.11 6.03
CA ASN A 62 1.28 -8.85 6.61
C ASN A 62 2.21 -9.42 5.51
N TYR A 63 3.25 -10.15 5.93
CA TYR A 63 4.23 -10.76 5.03
C TYR A 63 3.66 -11.76 4.00
N THR A 64 2.49 -12.37 4.26
CA THR A 64 1.86 -13.31 3.33
C THR A 64 1.29 -12.63 2.08
N ASP A 65 1.15 -11.30 2.09
CA ASP A 65 0.76 -10.54 0.89
C ASP A 65 1.75 -10.75 -0.26
N PHE A 66 3.01 -11.08 0.04
CA PHE A 66 4.06 -11.38 -0.95
C PHE A 66 4.04 -12.82 -1.46
N GLU A 67 3.19 -13.70 -0.92
CA GLU A 67 3.11 -15.09 -1.38
C GLU A 67 2.69 -15.15 -2.86
N GLY A 68 3.50 -15.83 -3.67
CA GLY A 68 3.34 -15.90 -5.12
C GLY A 68 3.89 -14.69 -5.89
N SER A 69 4.45 -13.68 -5.21
CA SER A 69 5.11 -12.56 -5.87
C SER A 69 6.36 -13.01 -6.63
N PRO A 70 6.77 -12.27 -7.70
CA PRO A 70 8.04 -12.50 -8.38
C PRO A 70 9.25 -12.58 -7.44
N TYR A 71 9.27 -11.75 -6.39
CA TYR A 71 10.31 -11.81 -5.36
C TYR A 71 10.31 -13.16 -4.64
N PHE A 72 9.15 -13.58 -4.12
CA PHE A 72 9.02 -14.85 -3.39
C PHE A 72 9.34 -16.04 -4.29
N MET A 73 8.87 -16.05 -5.53
CA MET A 73 9.12 -17.14 -6.49
C MET A 73 10.59 -17.27 -6.85
N LYS A 74 11.35 -16.17 -6.84
CA LYS A 74 12.78 -16.17 -7.16
C LYS A 74 13.67 -16.52 -5.95
N ASN A 75 13.34 -15.99 -4.78
CA ASN A 75 14.20 -16.08 -3.60
C ASN A 75 13.76 -17.15 -2.60
N HIS A 76 12.51 -17.61 -2.70
CA HIS A 76 11.85 -18.51 -1.75
C HIS A 76 11.84 -17.98 -0.31
N THR A 77 11.86 -16.66 -0.16
CA THR A 77 11.83 -15.94 1.12
C THR A 77 10.88 -14.75 1.03
N PHE A 78 10.37 -14.32 2.18
CA PHE A 78 9.68 -13.04 2.30
C PHE A 78 10.69 -11.90 2.47
N PRO A 79 10.37 -10.70 1.96
CA PRO A 79 11.21 -9.51 2.13
C PRO A 79 11.21 -8.98 3.57
#